data_AF-A0A0H5Q6B5-F1
#
_entry.id   AF-A0A0H5Q6B5-F1
#
_cell.length_a   1.000
_cell.length_b   1.000
_cell.length_c   1.000
_cell.angle_alpha   90.00
_cell.angle_beta   90.00
_cell.angle_gamma   90.00
#
_symmetry.space_group_name_H-M   'P 1'
#
loop_
_entity.id
_entity.type
_entity.pdbx_description
1 polymer ?
#
loop_
_entity_poly.entity_id
_entity_poly.type
_entity_poly.pdbx_seq_one_letter_code
_entity_poly.pdbx_strand_id
1 'polypeptide(L)'
;MTKAQIILKKWIDKNFENVEIEFPTDSSATIKDKKGETMNISLNLYCDILETDSGKILAISDLPHDCITVGNKIPTTWKELPYPAK
;
A
#
# COMPACT_ATOMS: atom_id res chain seq x y z
N MET A 1 -12.96 7.80 4.67
CA MET A 1 -11.80 6.95 4.38
C MET A 1 -11.58 6.00 5.55
N THR A 2 -11.33 4.74 5.26
CA THR A 2 -10.97 3.72 6.28
C THR A 2 -9.51 3.89 6.73
N LYS A 3 -9.14 3.21 7.82
CA LYS A 3 -7.73 3.17 8.29
C LYS A 3 -6.79 2.64 7.19
N ALA A 4 -7.23 1.62 6.47
CA ALA A 4 -6.48 1.03 5.36
C ALA A 4 -6.32 2.03 4.19
N GLN A 5 -7.37 2.76 3.82
CA GLN A 5 -7.27 3.82 2.81
C GLN A 5 -6.33 4.96 3.24
N ILE A 6 -6.33 5.34 4.53
CA ILE A 6 -5.40 6.35 5.08
C ILE A 6 -3.95 5.87 4.96
N ILE A 7 -3.69 4.60 5.27
CA ILE A 7 -2.37 3.99 5.14
C ILE A 7 -1.92 3.99 3.67
N LEU A 8 -2.76 3.51 2.77
CA LEU A 8 -2.47 3.48 1.33
C LEU A 8 -2.19 4.88 0.81
N LYS A 9 -3.03 5.87 1.16
CA LYS A 9 -2.82 7.26 0.77
C LYS A 9 -1.47 7.79 1.24
N LYS A 10 -1.09 7.55 2.52
CA LYS A 10 0.21 7.98 3.04
C LYS A 10 1.38 7.38 2.28
N TRP A 11 1.30 6.10 1.94
CA TRP A 11 2.34 5.43 1.17
C TRP A 11 2.40 5.97 -0.26
N ILE A 12 1.25 6.21 -0.90
CA ILE A 12 1.17 6.78 -2.26
C ILE A 12 1.75 8.20 -2.29
N ASP A 13 1.29 9.08 -1.40
CA ASP A 13 1.73 10.48 -1.31
C ASP A 13 3.26 10.59 -1.10
N LYS A 14 3.88 9.58 -0.47
CA LYS A 14 5.34 9.52 -0.24
C LYS A 14 6.11 9.06 -1.49
N ASN A 15 5.54 8.15 -2.28
CA ASN A 15 6.26 7.44 -3.35
C ASN A 15 5.93 7.95 -4.76
N PHE A 16 4.79 8.59 -4.93
CA PHE A 16 4.29 9.02 -6.23
C PHE A 16 3.92 10.49 -6.21
N GLU A 17 4.33 11.21 -7.24
CA GLU A 17 3.94 12.60 -7.45
C GLU A 17 3.00 12.70 -8.66
N ASN A 18 2.00 13.57 -8.55
CA ASN A 18 1.05 13.87 -9.63
C ASN A 18 0.26 12.66 -10.16
N VAL A 19 -0.16 11.77 -9.26
CA VAL A 19 -1.02 10.62 -9.57
C VAL A 19 -2.47 10.88 -9.13
N GLU A 20 -3.41 10.29 -9.85
CA GLU A 20 -4.81 10.16 -9.41
C GLU A 20 -4.93 8.91 -8.53
N ILE A 21 -5.69 9.01 -7.44
CA ILE A 21 -5.90 7.92 -6.49
C ILE A 21 -7.40 7.62 -6.41
N GLU A 22 -7.76 6.38 -6.68
CA GLU A 22 -9.10 5.85 -6.48
C GLU A 22 -9.09 4.74 -5.42
N PHE A 23 -10.13 4.66 -4.60
CA PHE A 23 -10.27 3.62 -3.58
C PHE A 23 -11.45 2.71 -3.94
N PRO A 24 -11.24 1.65 -4.75
CA PRO A 24 -12.33 0.77 -5.18
C PRO A 24 -12.88 -0.08 -4.02
N THR A 25 -12.09 -0.31 -2.96
CA THR A 25 -12.54 -0.99 -1.74
C THR A 25 -12.00 -0.32 -0.48
N ASP A 26 -12.39 -0.84 0.68
CA ASP A 26 -11.90 -0.39 1.99
C ASP A 26 -10.42 -0.68 2.23
N SER A 27 -9.81 -1.60 1.47
CA SER A 27 -8.42 -2.05 1.66
C SER A 27 -7.57 -2.04 0.38
N SER A 28 -8.05 -1.42 -0.69
CA SER A 28 -7.31 -1.27 -1.95
C SER A 28 -7.35 0.14 -2.50
N ALA A 29 -6.33 0.48 -3.28
CA ALA A 29 -6.21 1.72 -4.00
C ALA A 29 -5.73 1.45 -5.43
N THR A 30 -6.26 2.20 -6.38
CA THR A 30 -5.77 2.26 -7.76
C THR A 30 -5.07 3.59 -7.94
N ILE A 31 -3.80 3.52 -8.32
CA ILE A 31 -2.96 4.67 -8.65
C ILE A 31 -2.95 4.80 -10.16
N LYS A 32 -3.23 5.98 -10.68
CA LYS A 32 -3.16 6.27 -12.11
C LYS A 32 -2.23 7.43 -12.38
N ASP A 33 -1.27 7.23 -13.28
CA ASP A 33 -0.33 8.27 -13.66
C ASP A 33 -0.88 9.18 -14.78
N LYS A 34 -0.11 10.23 -15.13
CA LYS A 34 -0.49 11.16 -16.21
C LYS A 34 -0.54 10.53 -17.61
N LYS A 35 0.12 9.38 -17.81
CA LYS A 35 0.10 8.64 -19.08
C LYS A 35 -1.09 7.68 -19.16
N GLY A 36 -1.82 7.51 -18.06
CA GLY A 36 -2.92 6.57 -17.93
C GLY A 36 -2.49 5.17 -17.51
N GLU A 37 -1.22 4.97 -17.12
CA GLU A 37 -0.74 3.73 -16.53
C GLU A 37 -1.34 3.58 -15.13
N THR A 38 -1.88 2.40 -14.84
CA THR A 38 -2.56 2.10 -13.57
C THR A 38 -1.80 1.04 -12.78
N MET A 39 -1.66 1.26 -11.48
CA MET A 39 -1.15 0.28 -10.53
C MET A 39 -2.20 0.04 -9.44
N ASN A 40 -2.59 -1.22 -9.25
CA ASN A 40 -3.51 -1.61 -8.20
C ASN A 40 -2.74 -2.11 -6.98
N ILE A 41 -3.00 -1.50 -5.83
CA ILE A 41 -2.38 -1.90 -4.56
C ILE A 41 -3.42 -2.25 -3.51
N SER A 42 -3.03 -3.09 -2.56
CA SER A 42 -3.84 -3.48 -1.40
C SER A 42 -2.99 -3.62 -0.14
N LEU A 43 -3.67 -3.75 1.00
CA LEU A 43 -3.04 -4.04 2.30
C LEU A 43 -3.33 -5.47 2.75
N ASN A 44 -2.31 -6.13 3.29
CA ASN A 44 -2.52 -7.36 4.07
C ASN A 44 -2.85 -7.05 5.55
N LEU A 45 -3.05 -8.12 6.34
CA LEU A 45 -3.34 -8.04 7.78
C LEU A 45 -2.25 -7.32 8.60
N TYR A 46 -1.02 -7.26 8.09
CA TYR A 46 0.15 -6.65 8.74
C TYR A 46 0.44 -5.24 8.23
N CYS A 47 -0.47 -4.66 7.45
CA CYS A 47 -0.33 -3.36 6.80
C CYS A 47 0.83 -3.28 5.78
N ASP A 48 1.27 -4.41 5.24
CA ASP A 48 2.20 -4.45 4.10
C ASP A 48 1.45 -4.06 2.82
N ILE A 49 2.14 -3.39 1.91
CA ILE A 49 1.61 -2.93 0.63
C ILE A 49 1.87 -4.01 -0.41
N LEU A 50 0.83 -4.45 -1.12
CA LEU A 50 0.91 -5.48 -2.15
C LEU A 50 0.38 -4.93 -3.47
N GLU A 51 1.01 -5.31 -4.58
CA GLU A 51 0.45 -5.15 -5.91
C GLU A 51 -0.63 -6.22 -6.13
N THR A 52 -1.87 -5.80 -6.38
CA THR A 52 -3.03 -6.71 -6.47
C THR A 52 -2.92 -7.66 -7.67
N ASP A 53 -2.40 -7.17 -8.80
CA ASP A 53 -2.36 -7.93 -10.04
C ASP A 53 -1.31 -9.07 -10.00
N SER A 54 -0.19 -8.86 -9.30
CA SER A 54 0.88 -9.85 -9.19
C SER A 54 0.93 -10.58 -7.84
N GLY A 55 0.22 -10.07 -6.82
CA GLY A 55 0.29 -10.54 -5.44
C GLY A 55 1.64 -10.26 -4.76
N LYS A 56 2.55 -9.50 -5.39
CA LYS A 56 3.87 -9.21 -4.84
C LYS A 56 3.78 -8.15 -3.75
N ILE A 57 4.56 -8.33 -2.69
CA ILE A 57 4.75 -7.30 -1.66
C ILE A 57 5.66 -6.21 -2.25
N LEU A 58 5.16 -4.99 -2.29
CA LEU A 58 5.90 -3.80 -2.72
C LEU A 58 6.62 -3.15 -1.54
N ALA A 59 6.01 -3.18 -0.36
CA ALA A 59 6.61 -2.57 0.84
C ALA A 59 6.14 -3.28 2.12
N ILE A 60 7.09 -3.57 3.01
CA ILE A 60 6.82 -4.21 4.30
C ILE A 60 6.67 -3.14 5.36
N SER A 61 5.62 -3.20 6.17
CA SER A 61 5.38 -2.23 7.24
C SER A 61 6.35 -2.42 8.41
N ASP A 62 6.53 -1.39 9.22
CA ASP A 62 7.30 -1.44 10.47
C ASP A 62 6.55 -2.10 11.64
N LEU A 63 5.31 -2.55 11.42
CA LEU A 63 4.56 -3.26 12.44
C LEU A 63 5.05 -4.70 12.59
N PRO A 64 4.98 -5.28 13.80
CA PRO A 64 5.29 -6.68 13.98
C PRO A 64 4.31 -7.54 13.18
N HIS A 65 4.80 -8.60 12.53
CA HIS A 65 3.98 -9.63 11.88
C HIS A 65 3.30 -10.56 12.91
N ASP A 66 2.64 -9.96 13.88
CA ASP A 66 1.87 -10.60 14.94
C ASP A 66 0.49 -9.94 15.02
N CYS A 67 -0.54 -10.69 14.61
CA CYS A 67 -1.92 -10.23 14.55
C CYS A 67 -2.44 -9.67 15.87
N ILE A 68 -1.97 -10.19 17.02
CA ILE A 68 -2.39 -9.71 18.35
C ILE A 68 -1.85 -8.30 18.59
N THR A 69 -0.64 -8.04 18.12
CA THR A 69 0.10 -6.79 18.38
C THR A 69 -0.18 -5.70 17.35
N VAL A 70 -0.57 -6.07 16.12
CA VAL A 70 -0.94 -5.13 15.04
C VAL A 70 -2.20 -4.34 15.40
N GLY A 71 -3.28 -5.03 15.78
CA GLY A 71 -4.57 -4.43 16.19
C GLY A 71 -4.91 -3.12 15.46
N ASN A 72 -5.04 -2.04 16.23
CA ASN A 72 -5.38 -0.70 15.73
C ASN A 72 -4.18 0.19 15.38
N LYS A 73 -2.95 -0.32 15.39
CA LYS A 73 -1.74 0.48 15.09
C LYS A 73 -1.68 0.89 13.63
N ILE A 74 -1.18 2.09 13.38
CA ILE A 74 -0.93 2.60 12.03
C ILE A 74 0.59 2.56 11.83
N PRO A 75 1.11 1.87 10.80
CA PRO A 75 2.53 1.87 10.48
C PRO A 75 3.04 3.29 10.24
N THR A 76 4.27 3.56 10.65
CA THR A 76 4.91 4.87 10.43
C THR A 76 5.85 4.86 9.25
N THR A 77 6.47 3.71 8.98
CA THR A 77 7.43 3.53 7.90
C THR A 77 7.18 2.22 7.17
N TRP A 78 7.62 2.18 5.91
CA TRP A 78 7.64 0.97 5.11
C TRP A 78 9.02 0.77 4.53
N LYS A 79 9.48 -0.48 4.54
CA LYS A 79 10.66 -0.91 3.82
C LYS A 79 10.25 -1.36 2.43
N GLU A 80 10.59 -0.54 1.43
CA GLU A 80 10.35 -0.84 0.02
C GLU A 80 11.16 -2.06 -0.43
N LEU A 81 10.52 -2.95 -1.16
CA LEU A 81 11.17 -4.07 -1.81
C LEU A 81 11.44 -3.69 -3.27
N PRO A 82 12.68 -3.89 -3.77
CA PRO A 82 13.03 -3.51 -5.12
C PRO A 82 12.18 -4.28 -6.15
N TYR A 83 11.58 -3.54 -7.08
CA TYR A 83 10.88 -4.08 -8.24
C TYR A 83 11.76 -3.91 -9.49
N PRO A 84 12.12 -4.97 -10.25
CA PRO A 84 11.86 -6.40 -10.07
C PRO A 84 12.96 -7.11 -9.25
N ALA A 85 12.55 -8.11 -8.47
CA ALA A 85 13.46 -9.15 -7.98
C ALA A 85 14.09 -9.88 -9.18
N LYS A 86 15.42 -9.86 -9.27
CA LYS A 86 16.17 -10.73 -10.17
C LYS A 86 16.07 -12.18 -9.72
#